data_AF-A0A1S1EC94-F1
#
_entry.id   AF-A0A1S1EC94-F1
#
_cell.length_a   1.000
_cell.length_b   1.000
_cell.length_c   1.000
_cell.angle_alpha   90.00
_cell.angle_beta   90.00
_cell.angle_gamma   90.00
#
_symmetry.space_group_name_H-M   'P 1'
#
loop_
_entity.id
_entity.type
_entity.pdbx_description
1 polymer ?
#
loop_
_entity_poly.entity_id
_entity_poly.type
_entity_poly.pdbx_seq_one_letter_code
_entity_poly.pdbx_strand_id
1 'polypeptide(L)'
;MFNIHLIREPWRDIPTAKALQRLADEIEKSEGRAADETELRDLTGLSLDRVRQLMYVMTLPDEWQDHIRNGQIPLNFFWELKKNVIDALKNNRPNLLTEYGESNISEAFVKKRLDQVITDTVSLRKVSPIIKFAGQDAKVNDLDESAFDATIRNLIDQPDSTIEDAYEETVQTLVEVDKLSRRTASMVAAFDRLLSNTTDQEDRDTINRLGRDLIAKLSALLDADE
;
A
#
# COMPACT_ATOMS: atom_id res chain seq x y z
N MET A 1 -42.14 25.03 -17.53
CA MET A 1 -40.70 24.80 -17.77
C MET A 1 -40.35 23.52 -17.02
N PHE A 2 -40.33 22.37 -17.71
CA PHE A 2 -40.08 21.09 -17.07
C PHE A 2 -38.57 20.85 -17.03
N ASN A 3 -37.97 20.94 -15.84
CA ASN A 3 -36.66 20.40 -15.58
C ASN A 3 -36.77 18.87 -15.55
N ILE A 4 -36.79 18.24 -16.73
CA ILE A 4 -36.48 16.82 -16.82
C ILE A 4 -34.97 16.73 -16.56
N HIS A 5 -34.57 16.73 -15.28
CA HIS A 5 -33.31 16.11 -14.92
C HIS A 5 -33.47 14.64 -15.28
N LEU A 6 -32.99 14.29 -16.48
CA LEU A 6 -32.69 12.92 -16.88
C LEU A 6 -31.72 12.37 -15.84
N ILE A 7 -32.26 11.86 -14.72
CA ILE A 7 -31.57 10.95 -13.84
C ILE A 7 -31.40 9.68 -14.68
N ARG A 8 -30.40 9.67 -15.55
CA ARG A 8 -29.87 8.42 -16.08
C ARG A 8 -29.35 7.70 -14.86
N GLU A 9 -29.99 6.60 -14.48
CA GLU A 9 -29.37 5.68 -13.55
C GLU A 9 -27.97 5.38 -14.09
N PRO A 10 -26.91 5.62 -13.30
CA PRO A 10 -25.57 5.31 -13.74
C PRO A 10 -25.52 3.83 -14.12
N TRP A 11 -24.89 3.55 -15.27
CA TRP A 11 -24.70 2.18 -15.70
C TRP A 11 -23.99 1.39 -14.61
N ARG A 12 -24.47 0.18 -14.35
CA ARG A 12 -23.81 -0.72 -13.40
C ARG A 12 -22.40 -1.07 -13.90
N ASP A 13 -21.49 -1.32 -12.96
CA ASP A 13 -20.08 -1.58 -13.23
C ASP A 13 -19.86 -2.70 -14.26
N ILE A 14 -20.46 -3.87 -14.04
CA ILE A 14 -20.26 -5.06 -14.89
C ILE A 14 -20.77 -4.86 -16.34
N PRO A 15 -21.99 -4.38 -16.60
CA PRO A 15 -22.41 -4.06 -17.97
C PRO A 15 -21.48 -3.07 -18.69
N THR A 16 -20.99 -2.06 -17.97
CA THR A 16 -20.07 -1.07 -18.52
C THR A 16 -18.73 -1.71 -18.87
N ALA A 17 -18.19 -2.55 -17.99
CA ALA A 17 -16.96 -3.31 -18.22
C ALA A 17 -17.09 -4.23 -19.45
N LYS A 18 -18.22 -4.94 -19.59
CA LYS A 18 -18.48 -5.78 -20.77
C LYS A 18 -18.57 -4.98 -22.07
N ALA A 19 -19.17 -3.80 -22.04
CA ALA A 19 -19.22 -2.91 -23.21
C ALA A 19 -17.82 -2.40 -23.59
N LEU A 20 -17.02 -2.03 -22.60
CA LEU A 20 -15.63 -1.60 -22.79
C LEU A 20 -14.76 -2.73 -23.36
N GLN A 21 -14.91 -3.96 -22.85
CA GLN A 21 -14.21 -5.13 -23.38
C GLN A 21 -14.57 -5.39 -24.85
N ARG A 22 -15.86 -5.32 -25.21
CA ARG A 22 -16.29 -5.48 -26.60
C ARG A 22 -15.68 -4.43 -27.53
N LEU A 23 -15.59 -3.18 -27.08
CA LEU A 23 -14.92 -2.12 -27.83
C LEU A 23 -13.43 -2.44 -28.02
N ALA A 24 -12.75 -2.90 -26.98
CA ALA A 24 -11.35 -3.32 -27.07
C ALA A 24 -11.16 -4.49 -28.06
N ASP A 25 -12.03 -5.49 -28.01
CA ASP A 25 -12.01 -6.65 -28.92
C ASP A 25 -12.29 -6.24 -30.38
N GLU A 26 -13.16 -5.24 -30.60
CA GLU A 26 -13.45 -4.71 -31.94
C GLU A 26 -12.25 -3.96 -32.53
N ILE A 27 -11.56 -3.15 -31.73
CA ILE A 27 -10.32 -2.47 -32.12
C ILE A 27 -9.23 -3.49 -32.46
N GLU A 28 -9.08 -4.54 -31.65
CA GLU A 28 -8.12 -5.61 -31.90
C GLU A 28 -8.40 -6.33 -33.22
N LYS A 29 -9.68 -6.60 -33.52
CA LYS A 29 -10.08 -7.20 -34.79
C LYS A 29 -9.87 -6.28 -35.99
N SER A 30 -10.09 -4.98 -35.85
CA SER A 30 -9.96 -4.05 -36.97
C SER A 30 -8.52 -3.62 -37.25
N GLU A 31 -7.70 -3.49 -36.21
CA GLU A 31 -6.35 -2.93 -36.31
C GLU A 31 -5.23 -3.96 -36.12
N GLY A 32 -5.56 -5.18 -35.68
CA GLY A 32 -4.58 -6.24 -35.43
C GLY A 32 -3.66 -5.97 -34.24
N ARG A 33 -4.03 -5.01 -33.37
CA ARG A 33 -3.30 -4.65 -32.15
C ARG A 33 -4.28 -4.50 -30.98
N ALA A 34 -3.83 -4.79 -29.77
CA ALA A 34 -4.61 -4.50 -28.58
C ALA A 34 -4.93 -2.99 -28.47
N ALA A 35 -6.13 -2.69 -27.98
CA ALA A 35 -6.55 -1.32 -27.71
C ALA A 35 -5.72 -0.72 -26.56
N ASP A 36 -5.25 0.51 -26.74
CA ASP A 36 -4.54 1.22 -25.66
C ASP A 36 -5.54 1.84 -24.67
N GLU A 37 -5.14 1.98 -23.41
CA GLU A 37 -5.97 2.61 -22.37
C GLU A 37 -6.29 4.08 -22.71
N THR A 38 -5.35 4.78 -23.36
CA THR A 38 -5.53 6.17 -23.80
C THR A 38 -6.55 6.26 -24.92
N GLU A 39 -6.51 5.32 -25.86
CA GLU A 39 -7.46 5.21 -26.96
C GLU A 39 -8.87 4.88 -26.46
N LEU A 40 -9.00 3.91 -25.56
CA LEU A 40 -10.28 3.58 -24.92
C LEU A 40 -10.85 4.76 -24.13
N ARG A 41 -9.99 5.51 -23.42
CA ARG A 41 -10.37 6.76 -22.74
C ARG A 41 -10.93 7.78 -23.72
N ASP A 42 -10.24 8.02 -24.83
CA ASP A 42 -10.60 9.03 -25.83
C ASP A 42 -11.91 8.66 -26.55
N LEU A 43 -12.15 7.38 -26.81
CA LEU A 43 -13.37 6.88 -27.45
C LEU A 43 -14.59 6.86 -26.51
N THR A 44 -14.38 6.59 -25.22
CA THR A 44 -15.49 6.41 -24.25
C THR A 44 -15.78 7.65 -23.41
N GLY A 45 -14.84 8.59 -23.33
CA GLY A 45 -14.92 9.76 -22.44
C GLY A 45 -14.79 9.41 -20.96
N LEU A 46 -14.49 8.16 -20.61
CA LEU A 46 -14.21 7.73 -19.25
C LEU A 46 -12.85 8.26 -18.80
N SER A 47 -12.63 8.42 -17.50
CA SER A 47 -11.28 8.71 -16.99
C SER A 47 -10.36 7.49 -17.19
N LEU A 48 -9.06 7.73 -17.33
CA LEU A 48 -8.08 6.64 -17.50
C LEU A 48 -8.13 5.62 -16.34
N ASP A 49 -8.28 6.11 -15.11
CA ASP A 49 -8.42 5.25 -13.92
C ASP A 49 -9.70 4.41 -14.00
N ARG A 50 -10.79 4.99 -14.51
CA ARG A 50 -12.05 4.25 -14.69
C ARG A 50 -11.95 3.19 -15.78
N VAL A 51 -11.25 3.47 -16.88
CA VAL A 51 -10.95 2.48 -17.92
C VAL A 51 -10.18 1.30 -17.32
N ARG A 52 -9.10 1.58 -16.58
CA ARG A 52 -8.28 0.55 -15.91
C ARG A 52 -9.09 -0.30 -14.94
N GLN A 53 -9.90 0.33 -14.11
CA GLN A 53 -10.80 -0.34 -13.17
C GLN A 53 -11.77 -1.30 -13.87
N LEU A 54 -12.40 -0.84 -14.94
CA LEU A 54 -13.38 -1.64 -15.68
C LEU A 54 -12.72 -2.79 -16.45
N MET A 55 -11.56 -2.56 -17.06
CA MET A 55 -10.77 -3.60 -17.70
C MET A 55 -10.29 -4.65 -16.68
N TYR A 56 -9.84 -4.22 -15.51
CA TYR A 56 -9.41 -5.13 -14.44
C TYR A 56 -10.54 -6.02 -13.94
N VAL A 57 -11.77 -5.51 -13.83
CA VAL A 57 -12.90 -6.36 -13.42
C VAL A 57 -13.16 -7.52 -14.37
N MET A 58 -12.86 -7.35 -15.66
CA MET A 58 -12.99 -8.43 -16.63
C MET A 58 -11.95 -9.54 -16.46
N THR A 59 -10.88 -9.30 -15.72
CA THR A 59 -9.86 -10.31 -15.39
C THR A 59 -10.16 -11.05 -14.09
N LEU A 60 -11.19 -10.65 -13.34
CA LEU A 60 -11.57 -11.30 -12.08
C LEU A 60 -12.35 -12.60 -12.32
N PRO A 61 -12.29 -13.57 -11.39
CA PRO A 61 -13.16 -14.75 -11.42
C PRO A 61 -14.64 -14.39 -11.51
N ASP A 62 -15.42 -15.24 -12.19
CA ASP A 62 -16.87 -15.03 -12.40
C ASP A 62 -17.64 -14.83 -11.08
N GLU A 63 -17.27 -15.56 -10.02
CA GLU A 63 -17.85 -15.41 -8.68
C GLU A 63 -17.70 -13.99 -8.14
N TRP A 64 -16.54 -13.36 -8.33
CA TRP A 64 -16.30 -11.99 -7.86
C TRP A 64 -17.00 -10.97 -8.73
N GLN A 65 -17.08 -11.21 -10.04
CA GLN A 65 -17.90 -10.39 -10.93
C GLN A 65 -19.39 -10.44 -10.52
N ASP A 66 -19.86 -11.58 -10.04
CA ASP A 66 -21.22 -11.74 -9.50
C ASP A 66 -21.41 -10.99 -8.18
N HIS A 67 -20.41 -11.00 -7.28
CA HIS A 67 -20.45 -10.14 -6.08
C HIS A 67 -20.58 -8.65 -6.42
N ILE A 68 -19.85 -8.17 -7.45
CA ILE A 68 -19.97 -6.80 -7.94
C ILE A 68 -21.35 -6.55 -8.55
N ARG A 69 -21.83 -7.47 -9.38
CA ARG A 69 -23.14 -7.36 -10.06
C ARG A 69 -24.30 -7.26 -9.07
N ASN A 70 -24.22 -8.04 -8.00
CA ASN A 70 -25.23 -8.11 -6.93
C ASN A 70 -25.07 -6.99 -5.89
N GLY A 71 -24.02 -6.16 -6.00
CA GLY A 71 -23.76 -5.06 -5.06
C GLY A 71 -23.28 -5.52 -3.68
N GLN A 72 -22.83 -6.78 -3.54
CA GLN A 72 -22.31 -7.32 -2.28
C GLN A 72 -20.93 -6.73 -1.96
N ILE A 73 -20.09 -6.59 -2.99
CA ILE A 73 -18.76 -5.99 -2.89
C ILE A 73 -18.63 -4.94 -4.00
N PRO A 74 -18.31 -3.67 -3.69
CA PRO A 74 -18.15 -2.65 -4.72
C PRO A 74 -16.92 -2.94 -5.59
N LEU A 75 -16.98 -2.60 -6.89
CA LEU A 75 -15.83 -2.71 -7.81
C LEU A 75 -14.56 -2.08 -7.21
N ASN A 76 -14.72 -0.93 -6.57
CA ASN A 76 -13.62 -0.18 -5.97
C ASN A 76 -12.85 -0.99 -4.92
N PHE A 77 -13.50 -1.94 -4.23
CA PHE A 77 -12.83 -2.83 -3.29
C PHE A 77 -11.76 -3.68 -3.99
N PHE A 78 -12.12 -4.34 -5.09
CA PHE A 78 -11.18 -5.19 -5.85
C PHE A 78 -10.04 -4.36 -6.45
N TRP A 79 -10.34 -3.14 -6.92
CA TRP A 79 -9.31 -2.23 -7.41
C TRP A 79 -8.32 -1.81 -6.33
N GLU A 80 -8.82 -1.43 -5.14
CA GLU A 80 -7.97 -1.06 -4.01
C GLU A 80 -7.21 -2.28 -3.46
N LEU A 81 -7.80 -3.49 -3.51
CA LEU A 81 -7.14 -4.74 -3.15
C LEU A 81 -5.95 -5.03 -4.07
N LYS A 82 -6.17 -4.96 -5.39
CA LYS A 82 -5.11 -5.11 -6.38
C LYS A 82 -3.98 -4.10 -6.14
N LYS A 83 -4.32 -2.82 -6.02
CA LYS A 83 -3.33 -1.74 -5.98
C LYS A 83 -2.55 -1.70 -4.66
N ASN A 84 -3.24 -1.84 -3.52
CA ASN A 84 -2.64 -1.60 -2.21
C ASN A 84 -2.12 -2.87 -1.54
N VAL A 85 -2.58 -4.05 -1.98
CA VAL A 85 -2.13 -5.34 -1.44
C VAL A 85 -1.30 -6.07 -2.47
N ILE A 86 -1.89 -6.48 -3.60
CA ILE A 86 -1.21 -7.36 -4.57
C ILE A 86 -0.01 -6.68 -5.23
N ASP A 87 -0.22 -5.51 -5.85
CA ASP A 87 0.85 -4.75 -6.50
C ASP A 87 1.89 -4.27 -5.48
N ALA A 88 1.47 -3.98 -4.24
CA ALA A 88 2.39 -3.60 -3.17
C ALA A 88 3.29 -4.78 -2.75
N LEU A 89 2.72 -5.98 -2.56
CA LEU A 89 3.48 -7.20 -2.26
C LEU A 89 4.41 -7.55 -3.42
N LYS A 90 3.93 -7.52 -4.66
CA LYS A 90 4.74 -7.80 -5.85
C LYS A 90 5.99 -6.93 -5.93
N ASN A 91 5.87 -5.64 -5.61
CA ASN A 91 6.96 -4.68 -5.74
C ASN A 91 7.91 -4.64 -4.54
N ASN A 92 7.45 -4.96 -3.33
CA ASN A 92 8.22 -4.74 -2.10
C ASN A 92 8.53 -6.04 -1.34
N ARG A 93 7.66 -7.05 -1.41
CA ARG A 93 7.79 -8.35 -0.72
C ARG A 93 7.37 -9.52 -1.65
N PRO A 94 8.07 -9.75 -2.78
CA PRO A 94 7.69 -10.79 -3.74
C PRO A 94 7.74 -12.21 -3.15
N ASN A 95 8.55 -12.44 -2.12
CA ASN A 95 8.63 -13.73 -1.43
C ASN A 95 7.30 -14.10 -0.76
N LEU A 96 6.65 -13.15 -0.07
CA LEU A 96 5.32 -13.35 0.53
C LEU A 96 4.24 -13.59 -0.54
N LEU A 97 4.31 -12.87 -1.67
CA LEU A 97 3.38 -13.12 -2.77
C LEU A 97 3.55 -14.52 -3.36
N THR A 98 4.78 -15.04 -3.40
CA THR A 98 5.09 -16.38 -3.91
C THR A 98 4.67 -17.46 -2.92
N GLU A 99 4.85 -17.22 -1.62
CA GLU A 99 4.48 -18.12 -0.51
C GLU A 99 2.97 -18.41 -0.51
N TYR A 100 2.15 -17.37 -0.57
CA TYR A 100 0.69 -17.52 -0.51
C TYR A 100 0.04 -17.65 -1.88
N GLY A 101 0.59 -17.01 -2.91
CA GLY A 101 -0.05 -16.86 -4.21
C GLY A 101 -1.11 -15.76 -4.25
N GLU A 102 -1.22 -15.09 -5.40
CA GLU A 102 -2.13 -13.96 -5.61
C GLU A 102 -3.61 -14.30 -5.36
N SER A 103 -4.06 -15.50 -5.77
CA SER A 103 -5.44 -15.96 -5.58
C SER A 103 -5.78 -16.09 -4.10
N ASN A 104 -4.96 -16.79 -3.32
CA ASN A 104 -5.23 -17.04 -1.90
C ASN A 104 -5.24 -15.74 -1.09
N ILE A 105 -4.31 -14.81 -1.38
CA ILE A 105 -4.32 -13.49 -0.75
C ILE A 105 -5.62 -12.77 -1.10
N SER A 106 -6.00 -12.74 -2.38
CA SER A 106 -7.21 -12.04 -2.80
C SER A 106 -8.47 -12.66 -2.17
N GLU A 107 -8.56 -13.98 -2.12
CA GLU A 107 -9.65 -14.72 -1.47
C GLU A 107 -9.74 -14.42 0.03
N ALA A 108 -8.61 -14.36 0.74
CA ALA A 108 -8.59 -14.01 2.16
C ALA A 108 -9.19 -12.62 2.42
N PHE A 109 -8.81 -11.61 1.62
CA PHE A 109 -9.35 -10.26 1.76
C PHE A 109 -10.82 -10.16 1.31
N VAL A 110 -11.23 -10.88 0.25
CA VAL A 110 -12.62 -10.97 -0.18
C VAL A 110 -13.48 -11.61 0.90
N LYS A 111 -13.01 -12.69 1.52
CA LYS A 111 -13.71 -13.35 2.62
C LYS A 111 -13.88 -12.41 3.82
N LYS A 112 -12.82 -11.71 4.23
CA LYS A 112 -12.90 -10.66 5.27
C LYS A 112 -13.90 -9.56 4.97
N ARG A 113 -14.06 -9.21 3.69
CA ARG A 113 -15.07 -8.24 3.26
C ARG A 113 -16.49 -8.79 3.38
N LEU A 114 -16.70 -10.06 2.99
CA LEU A 114 -17.99 -10.74 3.16
C LEU A 114 -18.36 -10.87 4.65
N ASP A 115 -17.39 -11.22 5.48
CA ASP A 115 -17.52 -11.40 6.92
C ASP A 115 -17.59 -10.06 7.71
N GLN A 116 -17.62 -8.91 7.01
CA GLN A 116 -17.67 -7.56 7.59
C GLN A 116 -16.48 -7.17 8.48
N VAL A 117 -15.36 -7.90 8.40
CA VAL A 117 -14.10 -7.50 9.05
C VAL A 117 -13.50 -6.27 8.35
N ILE A 118 -13.60 -6.21 7.02
CA ILE A 118 -13.24 -5.03 6.23
C ILE A 118 -14.51 -4.28 5.84
N THR A 119 -14.90 -3.29 6.64
CA THR A 119 -16.18 -2.56 6.47
C THR A 119 -16.13 -1.48 5.38
N ASP A 120 -14.96 -0.94 5.07
CA ASP A 120 -14.76 0.10 4.07
C ASP A 120 -13.64 -0.23 3.07
N THR A 121 -13.67 0.35 1.87
CA THR A 121 -12.63 0.13 0.86
C THR A 121 -11.38 0.98 1.09
N VAL A 122 -11.47 2.00 1.94
CA VAL A 122 -10.39 2.98 2.15
C VAL A 122 -9.33 2.42 3.09
N SER A 123 -9.71 1.56 4.04
CA SER A 123 -8.82 0.84 4.95
C SER A 123 -7.75 0.06 4.21
N LEU A 124 -8.04 -0.52 3.03
CA LEU A 124 -7.03 -1.19 2.19
C LEU A 124 -5.83 -0.31 1.85
N ARG A 125 -5.99 1.02 1.81
CA ARG A 125 -4.89 1.96 1.57
C ARG A 125 -3.86 1.97 2.70
N LYS A 126 -4.22 1.53 3.90
CA LYS A 126 -3.32 1.38 5.05
C LYS A 126 -2.40 0.16 4.91
N VAL A 127 -2.77 -0.83 4.10
CA VAL A 127 -1.97 -2.04 3.88
C VAL A 127 -0.71 -1.74 3.04
N SER A 128 -0.81 -0.86 2.03
CA SER A 128 0.32 -0.53 1.17
C SER A 128 1.53 0.07 1.93
N PRO A 129 1.34 1.03 2.85
CA PRO A 129 2.40 1.48 3.75
C PRO A 129 3.08 0.34 4.50
N ILE A 130 2.31 -0.54 5.17
CA ILE A 130 2.85 -1.67 5.95
C ILE A 130 3.78 -2.52 5.07
N ILE A 131 3.34 -2.89 3.88
CA ILE A 131 4.12 -3.71 2.93
C ILE A 131 5.38 -2.98 2.45
N LYS A 132 5.28 -1.68 2.12
CA LYS A 132 6.44 -0.88 1.70
C LYS A 132 7.49 -0.79 2.79
N PHE A 133 7.06 -0.62 4.04
CA PHE A 133 7.96 -0.57 5.19
C PHE A 133 8.63 -1.92 5.43
N ALA A 134 7.87 -3.03 5.39
CA ALA A 134 8.46 -4.37 5.44
C ALA A 134 9.56 -4.54 4.37
N GLY A 135 9.32 -4.03 3.15
CA GLY A 135 10.30 -4.08 2.06
C GLY A 135 11.52 -3.18 2.27
N GLN A 136 11.37 -2.06 2.98
CA GLN A 136 12.50 -1.19 3.35
C GLN A 136 13.32 -1.80 4.49
N ASP A 137 12.66 -2.30 5.53
CA ASP A 137 13.26 -2.92 6.69
C ASP A 137 14.12 -4.14 6.31
N ALA A 138 13.58 -5.05 5.48
CA ALA A 138 14.35 -6.18 4.95
C ALA A 138 15.62 -5.76 4.20
N LYS A 139 15.54 -4.68 3.39
CA LYS A 139 16.71 -4.15 2.67
C LYS A 139 17.76 -3.52 3.58
N VAL A 140 17.34 -2.91 4.68
CA VAL A 140 18.26 -2.25 5.63
C VAL A 140 19.01 -3.28 6.46
N ASN A 141 18.33 -4.36 6.86
CA ASN A 141 18.92 -5.40 7.71
C ASN A 141 19.69 -6.48 6.92
N ASP A 142 19.70 -6.42 5.58
CA ASP A 142 20.24 -7.46 4.68
C ASP A 142 19.65 -8.86 4.98
N LEU A 143 18.45 -8.87 5.56
CA LEU A 143 17.67 -10.06 5.87
C LEU A 143 16.58 -10.19 4.82
N ASP A 144 16.38 -11.40 4.31
CA ASP A 144 15.22 -11.70 3.45
C ASP A 144 13.88 -11.60 4.21
N GLU A 145 13.92 -11.41 5.53
CA GLU A 145 12.77 -11.33 6.44
C GLU A 145 12.68 -9.96 7.10
N SER A 146 11.46 -9.48 7.29
CA SER A 146 11.15 -8.28 8.08
C SER A 146 10.32 -8.66 9.30
N ALA A 147 10.51 -7.96 10.41
CA ALA A 147 9.65 -8.09 11.59
C ALA A 147 8.15 -7.86 11.25
N PHE A 148 7.88 -7.07 10.20
CA PHE A 148 6.52 -6.78 9.73
C PHE A 148 5.91 -7.87 8.84
N ASP A 149 6.69 -8.86 8.40
CA ASP A 149 6.14 -9.98 7.62
C ASP A 149 5.15 -10.78 8.45
N ALA A 150 5.38 -10.91 9.77
CA ALA A 150 4.46 -11.55 10.70
C ALA A 150 3.09 -10.84 10.72
N THR A 151 3.08 -9.50 10.75
CA THR A 151 1.84 -8.71 10.68
C THR A 151 1.12 -8.89 9.35
N ILE A 152 1.86 -8.96 8.22
CA ILE A 152 1.27 -9.21 6.90
C ILE A 152 0.69 -10.64 6.82
N ARG A 153 1.41 -11.64 7.32
CA ARG A 153 0.92 -13.03 7.41
C ARG A 153 -0.33 -13.14 8.28
N ASN A 154 -0.32 -12.51 9.45
CA ASN A 154 -1.50 -12.45 10.32
C ASN A 154 -2.70 -11.81 9.61
N LEU A 155 -2.48 -10.74 8.86
CA LEU A 155 -3.54 -10.09 8.08
C LEU A 155 -4.10 -11.00 6.98
N ILE A 156 -3.33 -11.96 6.46
CA ILE A 156 -3.80 -12.94 5.46
C ILE A 156 -4.47 -14.16 6.13
N ASP A 157 -3.82 -14.72 7.16
CA ASP A 157 -4.18 -16.01 7.74
C ASP A 157 -5.29 -15.94 8.79
N GLN A 158 -5.34 -14.87 9.59
CA GLN A 158 -6.31 -14.75 10.69
C GLN A 158 -7.57 -14.07 10.18
N PRO A 159 -8.73 -14.76 10.08
CA PRO A 159 -9.94 -14.19 9.50
C PRO A 159 -10.40 -12.91 10.21
N ASP A 160 -10.29 -12.87 11.54
CA ASP A 160 -10.76 -11.77 12.38
C ASP A 160 -9.76 -10.60 12.51
N SER A 161 -8.52 -10.76 12.00
CA SER A 161 -7.53 -9.69 12.04
C SER A 161 -8.00 -8.52 11.17
N THR A 162 -8.10 -7.34 11.79
CA THR A 162 -8.47 -6.11 11.08
C THR A 162 -7.26 -5.42 10.48
N ILE A 163 -7.49 -4.62 9.46
CA ILE A 163 -6.44 -3.77 8.87
C ILE A 163 -6.05 -2.65 9.85
N GLU A 164 -6.97 -2.22 10.72
CA GLU A 164 -6.69 -1.17 11.69
C GLU A 164 -5.69 -1.64 12.73
N ASP A 165 -5.90 -2.81 13.32
CA ASP A 165 -5.00 -3.37 14.33
C ASP A 165 -3.60 -3.56 13.76
N ALA A 166 -3.51 -4.15 12.56
CA ALA A 166 -2.24 -4.33 11.84
C ALA A 166 -1.56 -2.98 11.55
N TYR A 167 -2.34 -1.96 11.19
CA TYR A 167 -1.81 -0.63 10.94
C TYR A 167 -1.36 0.07 12.22
N GLU A 168 -2.10 -0.02 13.32
CA GLU A 168 -1.72 0.55 14.61
C GLU A 168 -0.43 -0.08 15.14
N GLU A 169 -0.32 -1.41 15.10
CA GLU A 169 0.88 -2.16 15.49
C GLU A 169 2.11 -1.73 14.67
N THR A 170 1.94 -1.62 13.34
CA THR A 170 3.01 -1.20 12.45
C THR A 170 3.34 0.29 12.64
N VAL A 171 2.35 1.17 12.67
CA VAL A 171 2.53 2.63 12.74
C VAL A 171 3.08 3.08 14.08
N GLN A 172 2.71 2.45 15.19
CA GLN A 172 3.32 2.75 16.49
C GLN A 172 4.83 2.52 16.43
N THR A 173 5.25 1.36 15.93
CA THR A 173 6.66 1.01 15.70
C THR A 173 7.33 2.00 14.73
N LEU A 174 6.66 2.35 13.62
CA LEU A 174 7.19 3.26 12.60
C LEU A 174 7.33 4.71 13.07
N VAL A 175 6.34 5.23 13.80
CA VAL A 175 6.35 6.59 14.34
C VAL A 175 7.48 6.74 15.34
N GLU A 176 7.75 5.72 16.14
CA GLU A 176 8.86 5.75 17.10
C GLU A 176 10.21 5.70 16.38
N VAL A 177 10.37 4.84 15.36
CA VAL A 177 11.61 4.74 14.58
C VAL A 177 11.87 5.99 13.75
N ASP A 178 10.89 6.53 13.01
CA ASP A 178 11.05 7.75 12.22
C ASP A 178 11.30 8.98 13.10
N LYS A 179 10.62 9.09 14.26
CA LYS A 179 10.92 10.14 15.25
C LYS A 179 12.35 10.03 15.78
N LEU A 180 12.82 8.82 16.09
CA LEU A 180 14.19 8.59 16.57
C LEU A 180 15.22 8.95 15.48
N SER A 181 14.97 8.53 14.24
CA SER A 181 15.81 8.85 13.08
C SER A 181 15.95 10.36 12.87
N ARG A 182 14.82 11.08 12.80
CA ARG A 182 14.82 12.55 12.63
C ARG A 182 15.49 13.29 13.79
N ARG A 183 15.28 12.83 15.03
CA ARG A 183 15.94 13.40 16.22
C ARG A 183 17.45 13.20 16.17
N THR A 184 17.90 12.01 15.78
CA THR A 184 19.32 11.69 15.64
C THR A 184 19.97 12.55 14.56
N ALA A 185 19.36 12.65 13.38
CA ALA A 185 19.84 13.53 12.31
C ALA A 185 19.91 15.00 12.73
N SER A 186 18.88 15.49 13.43
CA SER A 186 18.85 16.86 13.96
C SER A 186 19.94 17.09 15.01
N MET A 187 20.21 16.09 15.85
CA MET A 187 21.24 16.16 16.88
C MET A 187 22.64 16.17 16.28
N VAL A 188 22.91 15.35 15.26
CA VAL A 188 24.16 15.39 14.50
C VAL A 188 24.37 16.76 13.85
N ALA A 189 23.33 17.31 13.21
CA ALA A 189 23.40 18.65 12.62
C ALA A 189 23.66 19.75 13.67
N ALA A 190 23.12 19.60 14.88
CA ALA A 190 23.39 20.52 15.98
C ALA A 190 24.85 20.43 16.47
N PHE A 191 25.40 19.22 16.62
CA PHE A 191 26.81 19.03 16.97
C PHE A 191 27.74 19.62 15.90
N ASP A 192 27.47 19.35 14.62
CA ASP A 192 28.25 19.88 13.50
C ASP A 192 28.25 21.41 13.48
N ARG A 193 27.07 22.03 13.66
CA ARG A 193 26.92 23.48 13.73
C ARG A 193 27.68 24.08 14.92
N LEU A 194 27.60 23.48 16.10
CA LEU A 194 28.25 23.98 17.30
C LEU A 194 29.78 23.83 17.20
N LEU A 195 30.28 22.70 16.71
CA LEU A 195 31.72 22.47 16.51
C LEU A 195 32.31 23.41 15.45
N SER A 196 31.55 23.74 14.42
CA SER A 196 31.97 24.63 13.34
C SER A 196 31.98 26.11 13.73
N ASN A 197 31.06 26.55 14.59
CA ASN A 197 30.90 27.97 14.96
C ASN A 197 31.58 28.36 16.28
N THR A 198 32.07 27.39 17.06
CA THR A 198 32.72 27.66 18.34
C THR A 198 34.22 27.87 18.16
N THR A 199 34.69 29.08 18.47
CA THR A 199 36.11 29.46 18.46
C THR A 199 36.78 29.32 19.82
N ASP A 200 36.02 29.30 20.91
CA ASP A 200 36.54 29.14 22.26
C ASP A 200 36.86 27.67 22.58
N GLN A 201 37.99 27.44 23.26
CA GLN A 201 38.51 26.11 23.53
C GLN A 201 37.71 25.41 24.64
N GLU A 202 37.23 26.15 25.64
CA GLU A 202 36.48 25.59 26.77
C GLU A 202 35.08 25.11 26.33
N ASP A 203 34.41 25.91 25.49
CA ASP A 203 33.14 25.52 24.87
C ASP A 203 33.31 24.32 23.92
N ARG A 204 34.40 24.28 23.13
CA ARG A 204 34.70 23.12 22.26
C ARG A 204 34.94 21.84 23.05
N ASP A 205 35.70 21.90 24.14
CA ASP A 205 35.96 20.75 24.99
C ASP A 205 34.66 20.24 25.64
N THR A 206 33.76 21.15 25.99
CA THR A 206 32.42 20.81 26.49
C THR A 206 31.56 20.10 25.44
N ILE A 207 31.50 20.61 24.20
CA ILE A 207 30.76 19.98 23.10
C ILE A 207 31.32 18.59 22.80
N ASN A 208 32.66 18.45 22.75
CA ASN A 208 33.34 17.17 22.52
C ASN A 208 33.02 16.15 23.62
N ARG A 209 33.00 16.57 24.90
CA ARG A 209 32.62 15.72 26.02
C ARG A 209 31.17 15.24 25.90
N LEU A 210 30.23 16.14 25.57
CA LEU A 210 28.82 15.78 25.39
C LEU A 210 28.62 14.77 24.25
N GLY A 211 29.35 14.92 23.15
CA GLY A 211 29.34 13.95 22.05
C GLY A 211 29.88 12.59 22.47
N ARG A 212 31.00 12.54 23.20
CA ARG A 212 31.60 11.30 23.71
C ARG A 212 30.71 10.59 24.72
N ASP A 213 30.07 11.32 25.63
CA ASP A 213 29.14 10.76 26.61
C ASP A 213 27.89 10.17 25.92
N LEU A 214 27.39 10.84 24.87
CA LEU A 214 26.27 10.33 24.06
C LEU A 214 26.65 9.04 23.35
N ILE A 215 27.83 8.99 22.71
CA ILE A 215 28.35 7.78 22.06
C ILE A 215 28.47 6.65 23.09
N ALA A 216 29.10 6.90 24.24
CA ALA A 216 29.29 5.88 25.27
C ALA A 216 27.96 5.29 25.77
N LYS A 217 26.95 6.12 25.98
CA LYS A 217 25.61 5.66 26.39
C LYS A 217 24.88 4.89 25.30
N LEU A 218 24.99 5.32 24.05
CA LEU A 218 24.37 4.63 22.92
C LEU A 218 25.06 3.29 22.65
N SER A 219 26.39 3.23 22.68
CA SER A 219 27.15 1.98 22.56
C SER A 219 26.75 1.00 23.66
N ALA A 220 26.71 1.43 24.93
CA ALA A 220 26.30 0.56 26.03
C ALA A 220 24.86 0.03 25.91
N LEU A 221 23.96 0.78 25.27
CA LEU A 221 22.58 0.33 25.00
C LEU A 221 22.52 -0.67 23.84
N LEU A 222 23.31 -0.46 22.78
CA LEU A 222 23.37 -1.35 21.62
C LEU A 222 24.08 -2.67 21.96
N ASP A 223 25.14 -2.62 22.77
CA ASP A 223 25.90 -3.80 23.23
C ASP A 223 25.14 -4.62 24.29
N ALA A 224 24.04 -4.10 24.85
CA ALA A 224 23.22 -4.81 25.84
C ALA A 224 22.10 -5.66 25.22
N ASP A 225 21.81 -5.47 23.93
CA ASP A 225 20.82 -6.20 23.14
C ASP A 225 21.44 -7.27 22.20
N GLU A 226 22.77 -7.41 22.17
CA GLU A 226 23.50 -8.57 21.56
C GLU A 226 23.74 -9.69 22.59
#